data_AF-A0A7Y2DM67-F1
#
_entry.id   AF-A0A7Y2DM67-F1
#
_cell.length_a   1.000
_cell.length_b   1.000
_cell.length_c   1.000
_cell.angle_alpha   90.00
_cell.angle_beta   90.00
_cell.angle_gamma   90.00
#
_symmetry.space_group_name_H-M   'P 1'
#
loop_
_entity.id
_entity.type
_entity.pdbx_description
1 polymer ?
#
loop_
_entity_poly.entity_id
_entity_poly.type
_entity_poly.pdbx_seq_one_letter_code
_entity_poly.pdbx_strand_id
1 'polypeptide(L)'
;MAAAATQPKLRFRLRVAMVVVLLSVATPPGPAEAAVVSQENSLRLETALGHFANAGLALPPVDVRFYDDTEPCQGYSGLFQSQYQPVRVLICSDLPFVLPHELAHAWADAYLSDREKDAFVEWLGLPSWNDHADEWDQRGTEMAAFTIQQNLVPRQVPPTDTWLERITNYELLTGRPSPLRQELDDHTDVPPAQPPVQMNDLPPELGELVTWAIGLFRAADLELPPLRYLHHTITEPCHGTIGSQTHTNGISTINLCMSVYNGVTEVLVLHETAHAWAAHSLAEDRQAAFKELRGWEHWRNYEAASWHENGTEQVAEFLVWGLLDRPYSMIRMYHSGCDELELGFELLTGRPPLHGFRDKC
;
A
#
# COMPACT_ATOMS: atom_id res chain seq x y z
N MET A 1 52.30 33.94 -20.38
CA MET A 1 52.07 34.10 -18.93
C MET A 1 50.56 34.12 -18.70
N ALA A 2 49.98 33.01 -18.28
CA ALA A 2 48.56 32.91 -17.94
C ALA A 2 48.46 32.29 -16.55
N ALA A 3 47.88 33.02 -15.61
CA ALA A 3 47.72 32.61 -14.22
C ALA A 3 46.45 31.76 -14.08
N ALA A 4 46.60 30.56 -13.50
CA ALA A 4 45.51 29.66 -13.18
C ALA A 4 44.82 30.13 -11.89
N ALA A 5 43.50 30.35 -11.96
CA ALA A 5 42.66 30.66 -10.80
C ALA A 5 42.21 29.34 -10.13
N THR A 6 42.64 29.12 -8.90
CA THR A 6 42.18 28.03 -8.03
C THR A 6 40.79 28.32 -7.47
N GLN A 7 39.83 27.42 -7.73
CA GLN A 7 38.51 27.45 -7.10
C GLN A 7 38.57 26.96 -5.63
N PRO A 8 37.80 27.57 -4.71
CA PRO A 8 37.77 27.16 -3.31
C PRO A 8 36.88 25.93 -3.12
N LYS A 9 37.42 24.91 -2.44
CA LYS A 9 36.67 23.73 -1.99
C LYS A 9 35.70 24.14 -0.89
N LEU A 10 34.40 24.24 -1.21
CA LEU A 10 33.34 24.30 -0.20
C LEU A 10 33.30 22.96 0.55
N ARG A 11 33.64 22.97 1.83
CA ARG A 11 33.40 21.85 2.74
C ARG A 11 31.98 21.96 3.28
N PHE A 12 31.05 21.16 2.75
CA PHE A 12 29.76 20.93 3.39
C PHE A 12 30.00 20.22 4.72
N ARG A 13 29.68 20.88 5.84
CA ARG A 13 29.57 20.24 7.16
C ARG A 13 28.13 19.77 7.31
N LEU A 14 27.90 18.46 7.13
CA LEU A 14 26.65 17.81 7.51
C LEU A 14 26.52 17.94 9.04
N ARG A 15 25.55 18.73 9.53
CA ARG A 15 25.16 18.73 10.93
C ARG A 15 24.10 17.65 11.08
N VAL A 16 24.49 16.46 11.55
CA VAL A 16 23.53 15.46 12.04
C VAL A 16 22.94 16.04 13.32
N ALA A 17 21.66 16.40 13.30
CA ALA A 17 20.93 16.72 14.52
C ALA A 17 20.81 15.44 15.34
N MET A 18 21.46 15.41 16.50
CA MET A 18 21.30 14.32 17.47
C MET A 18 19.88 14.43 18.02
N VAL A 19 18.99 13.51 17.62
CA VAL A 19 17.69 13.33 18.28
C VAL A 19 18.01 12.83 19.69
N VAL A 20 17.92 13.73 20.67
CA VAL A 20 17.99 13.33 22.08
C VAL A 20 16.63 12.72 22.40
N VAL A 21 16.53 11.40 22.32
CA VAL A 21 15.47 10.67 23.04
C VAL A 21 15.81 10.85 24.51
N LEU A 22 15.22 11.86 25.13
CA LEU A 22 15.24 11.98 26.59
C LEU A 22 14.35 10.85 27.11
N LEU A 23 14.96 9.70 27.39
CA LEU A 23 14.45 8.78 28.40
C LEU A 23 14.50 9.53 29.74
N SER A 24 13.53 10.41 29.94
CA SER A 24 13.43 11.22 31.14
C SER A 24 12.93 10.32 32.25
N VAL A 25 13.84 9.93 33.14
CA VAL A 25 13.47 9.37 34.45
C VAL A 25 12.97 10.55 35.29
N ALA A 26 11.74 10.99 35.02
CA ALA A 26 11.11 12.04 35.79
C ALA A 26 10.83 11.53 37.21
N THR A 27 11.21 12.32 38.21
CA THR A 27 10.80 12.17 39.62
C THR A 27 9.28 12.02 39.76
N PRO A 28 8.80 11.19 40.71
CA PRO A 28 7.52 10.52 40.59
C PRO A 28 6.33 11.42 40.91
N PRO A 29 5.25 11.39 40.09
CA PRO A 29 3.91 11.69 40.54
C PRO A 29 3.22 10.37 40.91
N GLY A 30 3.21 10.00 42.19
CA GLY A 30 2.43 8.86 42.69
C GLY A 30 2.79 7.48 42.13
N PRO A 31 2.18 6.40 42.65
CA PRO A 31 2.51 5.03 42.28
C PRO A 31 1.85 4.68 40.93
N ALA A 32 2.46 5.13 39.85
CA ALA A 32 2.34 4.51 38.53
C ALA A 32 3.78 4.34 38.03
N GLU A 33 4.27 3.10 38.11
CA GLU A 33 5.60 2.71 37.64
C GLU A 33 5.83 3.26 36.23
N ALA A 34 6.94 4.00 36.05
CA ALA A 34 7.47 4.22 34.71
C ALA A 34 7.83 2.84 34.15
N ALA A 35 6.96 2.30 33.31
CA ALA A 35 7.18 1.02 32.67
C ALA A 35 8.54 1.05 31.96
N VAL A 36 9.41 0.14 32.34
CA VAL A 36 10.64 -0.13 31.59
C VAL A 36 10.18 -0.46 30.17
N VAL A 37 10.56 0.38 29.19
CA VAL A 37 10.26 0.10 27.78
C VAL A 37 10.84 -1.27 27.47
N SER A 38 9.99 -2.22 27.05
CA SER A 38 10.45 -3.55 26.66
C SER A 38 11.46 -3.42 25.51
N GLN A 39 12.33 -4.43 25.36
CA GLN A 39 13.27 -4.47 24.23
C GLN A 39 12.53 -4.41 22.89
N GLU A 40 11.37 -5.04 22.82
CA GLU A 40 10.49 -5.03 21.65
C GLU A 40 9.97 -3.62 21.33
N ASN A 41 9.43 -2.90 22.33
CA ASN A 41 8.95 -1.53 22.13
C ASN A 41 10.08 -0.56 21.78
N SER A 42 11.28 -0.81 22.30
CA SER A 42 12.48 -0.04 21.92
C SER A 42 12.82 -0.25 20.44
N LEU A 43 12.80 -1.51 19.97
CA LEU A 43 13.05 -1.83 18.55
C LEU A 43 11.97 -1.26 17.63
N ARG A 44 10.68 -1.34 18.03
CA ARG A 44 9.56 -0.74 17.29
C ARG A 44 9.75 0.78 17.15
N LEU A 45 10.14 1.45 18.23
CA LEU A 45 10.43 2.88 18.21
C LEU A 45 11.62 3.23 17.33
N GLU A 46 12.75 2.54 17.48
CA GLU A 46 13.93 2.76 16.65
C GLU A 46 13.63 2.56 15.16
N THR A 47 12.85 1.54 14.82
CA THR A 47 12.42 1.26 13.45
C THR A 47 11.57 2.40 12.91
N ALA A 48 10.54 2.82 13.65
CA ALA A 48 9.67 3.94 13.27
C ALA A 48 10.47 5.24 13.06
N LEU A 49 11.36 5.58 14.01
CA LEU A 49 12.24 6.75 13.89
C LEU A 49 13.16 6.65 12.65
N GLY A 50 13.66 5.45 12.34
CA GLY A 50 14.44 5.18 11.13
C GLY A 50 13.68 5.49 9.85
N HIS A 51 12.40 5.13 9.77
CA HIS A 51 11.57 5.43 8.59
C HIS A 51 11.44 6.95 8.36
N PHE A 52 11.12 7.72 9.40
CA PHE A 52 11.05 9.19 9.31
C PHE A 52 12.40 9.80 8.91
N ALA A 53 13.49 9.37 9.55
CA ALA A 53 14.83 9.86 9.25
C ALA A 53 15.26 9.58 7.80
N ASN A 54 15.00 8.36 7.31
CA ASN A 54 15.34 7.94 5.94
C ASN A 54 14.55 8.72 4.89
N ALA A 55 13.29 9.06 5.19
CA ALA A 55 12.47 9.92 4.35
C ALA A 55 12.81 11.42 4.49
N GLY A 56 13.76 11.78 5.36
CA GLY A 56 14.17 13.14 5.63
C GLY A 56 13.15 13.95 6.46
N LEU A 57 12.17 13.30 7.07
CA LEU A 57 11.21 13.92 7.97
C LEU A 57 11.80 13.97 9.38
N ALA A 58 12.38 15.12 9.76
CA ALA A 58 12.81 15.32 11.13
C ALA A 58 11.59 15.37 12.06
N LEU A 59 11.58 14.61 13.15
CA LEU A 59 10.52 14.66 14.17
C LEU A 59 10.84 15.75 15.22
N PRO A 60 9.80 16.39 15.82
CA PRO A 60 10.02 17.22 16.99
C PRO A 60 10.46 16.36 18.19
N PRO A 61 10.93 16.96 19.30
CA PRO A 61 11.09 16.23 20.55
C PRO A 61 9.77 15.57 20.98
N VAL A 62 9.79 14.26 21.16
CA VAL A 62 8.61 13.43 21.49
C VAL A 62 8.83 12.61 22.76
N ASP A 63 7.81 12.52 23.63
CA ASP A 63 7.69 11.59 24.77
C ASP A 63 6.78 10.44 24.35
N VAL A 64 7.35 9.30 23.98
CA VAL A 64 6.60 8.11 23.55
C VAL A 64 6.41 7.15 24.72
N ARG A 65 5.17 6.73 24.99
CA ARG A 65 4.82 5.82 26.08
C ARG A 65 4.00 4.65 25.56
N PHE A 66 4.29 3.45 26.05
CA PHE A 66 3.60 2.21 25.70
C PHE A 66 2.77 1.71 26.87
N TYR A 67 1.57 1.22 26.57
CA TYR A 67 0.63 0.68 27.55
C TYR A 67 0.02 -0.63 27.03
N ASP A 68 -0.34 -1.51 27.97
CA ASP A 68 -0.90 -2.84 27.67
C ASP A 68 -2.43 -2.81 27.49
N ASP A 69 -3.08 -1.68 27.76
CA ASP A 69 -4.52 -1.45 27.57
C ASP A 69 -4.79 -0.08 26.95
N THR A 70 -6.04 0.14 26.52
CA THR A 70 -6.46 1.34 25.81
C THR A 70 -6.91 2.49 26.71
N GLU A 71 -6.96 2.33 28.04
CA GLU A 71 -7.45 3.38 28.95
C GLU A 71 -6.61 4.68 28.84
N PRO A 72 -5.26 4.63 28.85
CA PRO A 72 -4.42 5.82 28.67
C PRO A 72 -4.65 6.53 27.33
N CYS A 73 -5.01 5.77 26.30
CA CYS A 73 -5.35 6.26 24.97
C CYS A 73 -6.85 6.55 24.81
N GLN A 74 -7.64 6.65 25.89
CA GLN A 74 -9.08 6.97 25.85
C GLN A 74 -9.90 5.99 25.01
N GLY A 75 -9.50 4.72 24.97
CA GLY A 75 -10.12 3.66 24.17
C GLY A 75 -9.55 3.52 22.75
N TYR A 76 -8.67 4.43 22.31
CA TYR A 76 -8.02 4.36 21.00
C TYR A 76 -6.76 3.46 21.02
N SER A 77 -6.29 3.09 19.82
CA SER A 77 -5.06 2.28 19.66
C SER A 77 -3.79 3.09 19.93
N GLY A 78 -3.83 4.40 19.66
CA GLY A 78 -2.77 5.36 19.93
C GLY A 78 -3.38 6.74 20.22
N LEU A 79 -2.59 7.65 20.79
CA LEU A 79 -3.03 9.02 21.05
C LEU A 79 -1.86 10.00 21.03
N PHE A 80 -1.87 10.91 20.05
CA PHE A 80 -1.06 12.12 20.01
C PHE A 80 -1.63 13.24 20.91
N GLN A 81 -0.75 13.93 21.64
CA GLN A 81 -1.10 15.01 22.57
C GLN A 81 -0.15 16.22 22.42
N SER A 82 -0.56 17.20 21.62
CA SER A 82 0.22 18.41 21.33
C SER A 82 0.37 19.38 22.50
N GLN A 83 -0.45 19.26 23.54
CA GLN A 83 -0.42 20.14 24.72
C GLN A 83 0.79 19.92 25.65
N TYR A 84 1.61 18.90 25.41
CA TYR A 84 2.81 18.60 26.20
C TYR A 84 4.08 19.13 25.53
N GLN A 85 5.13 19.35 26.33
CA GLN A 85 6.47 19.72 25.85
C GLN A 85 7.53 18.86 26.59
N PRO A 86 8.21 17.91 25.91
CA PRO A 86 8.01 17.48 24.51
C PRO A 86 6.57 16.99 24.24
N VAL A 87 6.14 17.01 22.97
CA VAL A 87 4.81 16.48 22.60
C VAL A 87 4.73 15.01 22.99
N ARG A 88 3.55 14.55 23.41
CA ARG A 88 3.40 13.19 23.92
C ARG A 88 2.67 12.29 22.92
N VAL A 89 3.16 11.07 22.77
CA VAL A 89 2.54 10.01 21.99
C VAL A 89 2.32 8.80 22.90
N LEU A 90 1.07 8.35 22.99
CA LEU A 90 0.70 7.14 23.73
C LEU A 90 0.42 6.02 22.73
N ILE A 91 0.95 4.83 22.97
CA ILE A 91 0.73 3.64 22.16
C ILE A 91 0.08 2.59 23.04
N CYS A 92 -1.15 2.20 22.70
CA CYS A 92 -1.96 1.24 23.45
C CYS A 92 -2.33 0.00 22.60
N SER A 93 -1.64 -0.19 21.48
CA SER A 93 -1.81 -1.31 20.56
C SER A 93 -0.48 -1.76 19.98
N ASP A 94 -0.35 -3.05 19.78
CA ASP A 94 0.78 -3.69 19.09
C ASP A 94 0.69 -3.59 17.56
N LEU A 95 -0.43 -3.09 17.02
CA LEU A 95 -0.61 -2.88 15.59
C LEU A 95 0.55 -2.02 15.04
N PRO A 96 1.24 -2.47 13.99
CA PRO A 96 2.54 -1.93 13.63
C PRO A 96 2.44 -0.55 12.95
N PHE A 97 1.26 -0.18 12.44
CA PHE A 97 1.02 1.14 11.84
C PHE A 97 0.77 2.26 12.88
N VAL A 98 0.35 1.91 14.10
CA VAL A 98 -0.11 2.90 15.10
C VAL A 98 1.01 3.86 15.50
N LEU A 99 2.19 3.34 15.83
CA LEU A 99 3.31 4.19 16.24
C LEU A 99 3.76 5.16 15.12
N PRO A 100 3.99 4.71 13.87
CA PRO A 100 4.23 5.62 12.75
C PRO A 100 3.10 6.65 12.53
N HIS A 101 1.84 6.26 12.71
CA HIS A 101 0.67 7.16 12.60
C HIS A 101 0.73 8.28 13.63
N GLU A 102 0.92 7.95 14.91
CA GLU A 102 0.98 8.96 15.97
C GLU A 102 2.23 9.86 15.86
N LEU A 103 3.35 9.33 15.37
CA LEU A 103 4.54 10.13 15.05
C LEU A 103 4.28 11.07 13.86
N ALA A 104 3.44 10.67 12.90
CA ALA A 104 3.06 11.51 11.79
C ALA A 104 2.18 12.69 12.24
N HIS A 105 1.29 12.50 13.21
CA HIS A 105 0.58 13.61 13.88
C HIS A 105 1.57 14.59 14.51
N ALA A 106 2.56 14.10 15.26
CA ALA A 106 3.59 14.94 15.86
C ALA A 106 4.40 15.72 14.82
N TRP A 107 4.73 15.10 13.68
CA TRP A 107 5.38 15.78 12.56
C TRP A 107 4.49 16.88 11.97
N ALA A 108 3.24 16.54 11.64
CA ALA A 108 2.29 17.45 10.99
C ALA A 108 2.00 18.68 11.85
N ASP A 109 1.82 18.48 13.17
CA ASP A 109 1.61 19.57 14.13
C ASP A 109 2.82 20.53 14.19
N ALA A 110 4.03 19.98 14.20
CA ALA A 110 5.25 20.76 14.36
C ALA A 110 5.73 21.48 13.09
N TYR A 111 5.45 20.93 11.90
CA TYR A 111 6.08 21.40 10.66
C TYR A 111 5.12 21.94 9.61
N LEU A 112 3.81 21.62 9.66
CA LEU A 112 2.85 22.21 8.73
C LEU A 112 2.35 23.55 9.25
N SER A 113 2.50 24.58 8.45
CA SER A 113 1.83 25.86 8.64
C SER A 113 0.33 25.75 8.39
N ASP A 114 -0.45 26.69 8.93
CA ASP A 114 -1.90 26.74 8.70
C ASP A 114 -2.24 26.78 7.20
N ARG A 115 -1.42 27.49 6.41
CA ARG A 115 -1.57 27.53 4.96
C ARG A 115 -1.40 26.16 4.29
N GLU A 116 -0.42 25.36 4.74
CA GLU A 116 -0.20 24.01 4.19
C GLU A 116 -1.32 23.06 4.62
N LYS A 117 -1.81 23.19 5.85
CA LYS A 117 -2.98 22.45 6.36
C LYS A 117 -4.24 22.78 5.53
N ASP A 118 -4.50 24.06 5.29
CA ASP A 118 -5.63 24.53 4.47
C ASP A 118 -5.53 24.02 3.03
N ALA A 119 -4.35 24.11 2.42
CA ALA A 119 -4.13 23.63 1.05
C ALA A 119 -4.33 22.11 0.93
N PHE A 120 -3.92 21.34 1.94
CA PHE A 120 -4.12 19.89 1.96
C PHE A 120 -5.59 19.50 2.15
N VAL A 121 -6.31 20.20 3.04
CA VAL A 121 -7.76 20.03 3.23
C VAL A 121 -8.52 20.37 1.95
N GLU A 122 -8.18 21.47 1.28
CA GLU A 122 -8.77 21.86 -0.01
C GLU A 122 -8.49 20.82 -1.09
N TRP A 123 -7.24 20.34 -1.21
CA TRP A 123 -6.84 19.33 -2.19
C TRP A 123 -7.64 18.04 -2.08
N LEU A 124 -7.86 17.56 -0.85
CA LEU A 124 -8.62 16.34 -0.58
C LEU A 124 -10.13 16.55 -0.50
N GLY A 125 -10.61 17.80 -0.57
CA GLY A 125 -12.03 18.11 -0.42
C GLY A 125 -12.58 17.78 0.98
N LEU A 126 -11.74 17.87 2.02
CA LEU A 126 -12.11 17.58 3.40
C LEU A 126 -12.85 18.77 4.03
N PRO A 127 -13.72 18.54 5.03
CA PRO A 127 -14.46 19.61 5.71
C PRO A 127 -13.55 20.51 6.58
N SER A 128 -12.56 19.94 7.27
CA SER A 128 -11.67 20.68 8.15
C SER A 128 -10.35 19.96 8.41
N TRP A 129 -9.38 20.67 9.00
CA TRP A 129 -8.13 20.07 9.43
C TRP A 129 -8.30 19.19 10.68
N ASN A 130 -8.93 19.69 11.74
CA ASN A 130 -9.05 18.98 13.01
C ASN A 130 -10.28 19.44 13.82
N ASP A 131 -11.42 19.68 13.16
CA ASP A 131 -12.69 19.87 13.87
C ASP A 131 -13.21 18.51 14.35
N HIS A 132 -13.43 18.37 15.65
CA HIS A 132 -13.95 17.13 16.25
C HIS A 132 -15.47 16.95 16.03
N ALA A 133 -16.13 17.93 15.40
CA ALA A 133 -17.49 17.76 14.89
C ALA A 133 -17.56 16.94 13.59
N ASP A 134 -16.44 16.84 12.85
CA ASP A 134 -16.35 16.01 11.65
C ASP A 134 -16.07 14.55 12.02
N GLU A 135 -16.49 13.62 11.14
CA GLU A 135 -16.15 12.21 11.28
C GLU A 135 -14.63 12.02 11.30
N TRP A 136 -14.16 11.07 12.12
CA TRP A 136 -12.73 10.92 12.40
C TRP A 136 -11.90 10.77 11.12
N ASP A 137 -12.40 9.99 10.15
CA ASP A 137 -11.77 9.71 8.85
C ASP A 137 -11.89 10.86 7.83
N GLN A 138 -12.63 11.92 8.15
CA GLN A 138 -12.78 13.12 7.31
C GLN A 138 -11.95 14.30 7.80
N ARG A 139 -11.15 14.13 8.86
CA ARG A 139 -10.29 15.20 9.40
C ARG A 139 -8.94 15.22 8.69
N GLY A 140 -8.53 16.40 8.23
CA GLY A 140 -7.26 16.61 7.55
C GLY A 140 -6.03 16.11 8.33
N THR A 141 -6.04 16.21 9.66
CA THR A 141 -4.96 15.71 10.51
C THR A 141 -4.83 14.19 10.47
N GLU A 142 -5.94 13.45 10.40
CA GLU A 142 -5.90 11.98 10.30
C GLU A 142 -5.48 11.55 8.90
N MET A 143 -6.00 12.21 7.86
CA MET A 143 -5.57 11.97 6.48
C MET A 143 -4.08 12.29 6.27
N ALA A 144 -3.57 13.33 6.91
CA ALA A 144 -2.15 13.67 6.92
C ALA A 144 -1.31 12.58 7.59
N ALA A 145 -1.73 12.13 8.76
CA ALA A 145 -1.04 11.08 9.51
C ALA A 145 -1.01 9.75 8.74
N PHE A 146 -2.14 9.33 8.16
CA PHE A 146 -2.20 8.15 7.29
C PHE A 146 -1.35 8.32 6.04
N THR A 147 -1.40 9.47 5.37
CA THR A 147 -0.60 9.73 4.17
C THR A 147 0.89 9.54 4.45
N ILE A 148 1.40 10.14 5.53
CA ILE A 148 2.81 9.97 5.93
C ILE A 148 3.07 8.51 6.32
N GLN A 149 2.29 7.94 7.23
CA GLN A 149 2.48 6.57 7.73
C GLN A 149 2.53 5.56 6.58
N GLN A 150 1.59 5.62 5.66
CA GLN A 150 1.48 4.71 4.53
C GLN A 150 2.64 4.86 3.54
N ASN A 151 3.23 6.04 3.40
CA ASN A 151 4.40 6.24 2.53
C ASN A 151 5.72 5.84 3.21
N LEU A 152 5.76 5.85 4.54
CA LEU A 152 6.91 5.41 5.32
C LEU A 152 6.92 3.91 5.58
N VAL A 153 5.73 3.29 5.66
CA VAL A 153 5.53 1.89 6.02
C VAL A 153 4.46 1.24 5.11
N PRO A 154 4.73 1.13 3.78
CA PRO A 154 3.73 0.76 2.78
C PRO A 154 3.06 -0.61 2.98
N ARG A 155 3.69 -1.52 3.72
CA ARG A 155 3.31 -2.94 3.81
C ARG A 155 2.28 -3.28 4.90
N GLN A 156 1.74 -2.29 5.62
CA GLN A 156 1.03 -2.57 6.88
C GLN A 156 -0.42 -2.06 6.98
N VAL A 157 -0.90 -1.28 6.01
CA VAL A 157 -2.27 -0.75 6.04
C VAL A 157 -2.91 -0.93 4.66
N PRO A 158 -4.10 -1.57 4.55
CA PRO A 158 -4.86 -1.59 3.31
C PRO A 158 -5.26 -0.15 2.98
N PRO A 159 -4.84 0.42 1.84
CA PRO A 159 -5.23 1.78 1.52
C PRO A 159 -6.66 1.83 0.98
N THR A 160 -7.33 2.94 1.26
CA THR A 160 -8.57 3.35 0.60
C THR A 160 -8.29 4.03 -0.75
N ASP A 161 -7.08 4.59 -0.89
CA ASP A 161 -6.65 5.44 -2.00
C ASP A 161 -5.73 4.66 -2.95
N THR A 162 -5.63 5.11 -4.20
CA THR A 162 -4.68 4.53 -5.17
C THR A 162 -3.23 4.82 -4.78
N TRP A 163 -2.29 4.00 -5.25
CA TRP A 163 -0.84 4.22 -5.03
C TRP A 163 -0.36 5.60 -5.48
N LEU A 164 -0.87 6.10 -6.61
CA LEU A 164 -0.49 7.42 -7.12
C LEU A 164 -1.05 8.56 -6.26
N GLU A 165 -2.28 8.44 -5.78
CA GLU A 165 -2.86 9.41 -4.84
C GLU A 165 -2.02 9.45 -3.56
N ARG A 166 -1.58 8.30 -3.03
CA ARG A 166 -0.71 8.23 -1.84
C ARG A 166 0.63 8.93 -2.06
N ILE A 167 1.28 8.71 -3.21
CA ILE A 167 2.53 9.40 -3.58
C ILE A 167 2.28 10.90 -3.67
N THR A 168 1.24 11.31 -4.39
CA THR A 168 0.93 12.72 -4.64
C THR A 168 0.60 13.46 -3.35
N ASN A 169 -0.23 12.87 -2.49
CA ASN A 169 -0.61 13.44 -1.20
C ASN A 169 0.60 13.60 -0.28
N TYR A 170 1.50 12.61 -0.26
CA TYR A 170 2.72 12.69 0.54
C TYR A 170 3.66 13.80 0.07
N GLU A 171 3.83 13.93 -1.25
CA GLU A 171 4.71 14.93 -1.84
C GLU A 171 4.17 16.34 -1.66
N LEU A 172 2.84 16.50 -1.79
CA LEU A 172 2.14 17.74 -1.50
C LEU A 172 2.34 18.16 -0.03
N LEU A 173 2.16 17.21 0.89
CA LEU A 173 2.16 17.47 2.32
C LEU A 173 3.56 17.70 2.89
N THR A 174 4.55 16.95 2.41
CA THR A 174 5.91 16.98 2.97
C THR A 174 6.90 17.82 2.16
N GLY A 175 6.56 18.14 0.90
CA GLY A 175 7.48 18.75 -0.06
C GLY A 175 8.68 17.86 -0.41
N ARG A 176 8.61 16.56 -0.11
CA ARG A 176 9.69 15.59 -0.35
C ARG A 176 9.22 14.48 -1.26
N PRO A 177 10.11 13.92 -2.12
CA PRO A 177 9.77 12.75 -2.90
C PRO A 177 9.26 11.62 -2.03
N SER A 178 8.18 10.96 -2.45
CA SER A 178 7.68 9.79 -1.74
C SER A 178 8.70 8.64 -1.80
N PRO A 179 8.97 7.95 -0.67
CA PRO A 179 9.74 6.70 -0.68
C PRO A 179 9.14 5.64 -1.62
N LEU A 180 7.84 5.68 -1.84
CA LEU A 180 7.12 4.76 -2.72
C LEU A 180 7.47 4.95 -4.20
N ARG A 181 8.04 6.09 -4.60
CA ARG A 181 8.55 6.26 -5.97
C ARG A 181 9.68 5.30 -6.30
N GLN A 182 10.57 5.02 -5.33
CA GLN A 182 11.67 4.09 -5.56
C GLN A 182 11.14 2.67 -5.74
N GLU A 183 10.10 2.27 -5.00
CA GLU A 183 9.46 0.97 -5.22
C GLU A 183 8.85 0.90 -6.62
N LEU A 184 8.21 1.97 -7.10
CA LEU A 184 7.71 2.05 -8.48
C LEU A 184 8.86 1.91 -9.51
N ASP A 185 9.96 2.63 -9.31
CA ASP A 185 11.10 2.64 -10.23
C ASP A 185 11.91 1.34 -10.20
N ASP A 186 12.11 0.72 -9.04
CA ASP A 186 12.82 -0.56 -8.88
C ASP A 186 12.06 -1.72 -9.56
N HIS A 187 10.75 -1.58 -9.79
CA HIS A 187 9.99 -2.49 -10.64
C HIS A 187 10.16 -2.24 -12.16
N THR A 188 10.82 -1.15 -12.58
CA THR A 188 10.99 -0.76 -13.99
C THR A 188 12.34 -1.11 -14.61
N ASP A 189 13.39 -1.41 -13.83
CA ASP A 189 14.73 -1.71 -14.35
C ASP A 189 14.92 -3.21 -14.68
N VAL A 190 14.48 -3.65 -15.87
CA VAL A 190 14.77 -5.01 -16.44
C VAL A 190 15.04 -4.99 -17.98
N PRO A 191 15.93 -5.87 -18.54
CA PRO A 191 16.38 -5.98 -19.95
C PRO A 191 15.30 -6.48 -20.98
N PRO A 192 15.64 -6.71 -22.29
CA PRO A 192 14.78 -6.33 -23.42
C PRO A 192 13.50 -7.15 -23.67
N ALA A 193 12.54 -6.41 -24.25
CA ALA A 193 11.39 -6.77 -25.09
C ALA A 193 10.49 -7.91 -24.61
N GLN A 194 9.69 -7.62 -23.58
CA GLN A 194 8.38 -8.24 -23.44
C GLN A 194 7.53 -8.01 -24.72
N PRO A 195 6.56 -8.91 -25.01
CA PRO A 195 5.60 -8.64 -26.07
C PRO A 195 4.93 -7.27 -25.86
N PRO A 196 4.55 -6.59 -26.96
CA PRO A 196 4.10 -5.21 -26.88
C PRO A 196 2.83 -5.11 -26.02
N VAL A 197 2.93 -4.37 -24.91
CA VAL A 197 1.77 -3.92 -24.14
C VAL A 197 1.23 -2.67 -24.82
N GLN A 198 -0.05 -2.69 -25.19
CA GLN A 198 -0.74 -1.57 -25.80
C GLN A 198 -1.69 -0.95 -24.77
N MET A 199 -1.41 0.28 -24.35
CA MET A 199 -2.26 1.06 -23.46
C MET A 199 -2.97 2.13 -24.29
N ASN A 200 -4.12 1.77 -24.88
CA ASN A 200 -4.81 2.69 -25.79
C ASN A 200 -5.78 3.54 -25.00
N ASP A 201 -5.59 4.86 -25.04
CA ASP A 201 -6.47 5.86 -24.42
C ASP A 201 -6.70 5.64 -22.92
N LEU A 202 -5.73 5.04 -22.21
CA LEU A 202 -5.78 4.95 -20.75
C LEU A 202 -5.49 6.33 -20.14
N PRO A 203 -6.31 6.78 -19.18
CA PRO A 203 -5.93 7.89 -18.31
C PRO A 203 -4.60 7.60 -17.61
N PRO A 204 -3.74 8.62 -17.38
CA PRO A 204 -2.40 8.42 -16.83
C PRO A 204 -2.39 7.58 -15.55
N GLU A 205 -3.33 7.84 -14.65
CA GLU A 205 -3.48 7.13 -13.37
C GLU A 205 -3.73 5.63 -13.58
N LEU A 206 -4.54 5.29 -14.59
CA LEU A 206 -4.81 3.89 -14.95
C LEU A 206 -3.63 3.23 -15.66
N GLY A 207 -2.87 3.99 -16.45
CA GLY A 207 -1.64 3.52 -17.08
C GLY A 207 -0.57 3.14 -16.05
N GLU A 208 -0.47 3.88 -14.95
CA GLU A 208 0.41 3.54 -13.82
C GLU A 208 -0.04 2.26 -13.11
N LEU A 209 -1.34 2.10 -12.84
CA LEU A 209 -1.86 0.85 -12.25
C LEU A 209 -1.62 -0.37 -13.14
N VAL A 210 -1.80 -0.23 -14.46
CA VAL A 210 -1.46 -1.29 -15.41
C VAL A 210 0.03 -1.62 -15.35
N THR A 211 0.89 -0.60 -15.29
CA THR A 211 2.34 -0.79 -15.19
C THR A 211 2.72 -1.51 -13.90
N TRP A 212 2.13 -1.12 -12.77
CA TRP A 212 2.30 -1.77 -11.47
C TRP A 212 1.86 -3.25 -11.50
N ALA A 213 0.67 -3.55 -12.03
CA ALA A 213 0.18 -4.93 -12.12
C ALA A 213 1.11 -5.81 -12.96
N ILE A 214 1.57 -5.31 -14.12
CA ILE A 214 2.57 -5.99 -14.95
C ILE A 214 3.89 -6.21 -14.18
N GLY A 215 4.30 -5.22 -13.38
CA GLY A 215 5.46 -5.31 -12.50
C GLY A 215 5.36 -6.46 -11.50
N LEU A 216 4.19 -6.72 -10.91
CA LEU A 216 3.97 -7.84 -9.99
C LEU A 216 4.10 -9.20 -10.67
N PHE A 217 3.48 -9.38 -11.84
CA PHE A 217 3.64 -10.61 -12.63
C PHE A 217 5.11 -10.85 -12.99
N ARG A 218 5.83 -9.81 -13.37
CA ARG A 218 7.28 -9.88 -13.66
C ARG A 218 8.08 -10.26 -12.42
N ALA A 219 7.82 -9.63 -11.28
CA ALA A 219 8.51 -9.92 -10.02
C ALA A 219 8.29 -11.37 -9.55
N ALA A 220 7.12 -11.93 -9.84
CA ALA A 220 6.79 -13.34 -9.61
C ALA A 220 7.29 -14.28 -10.72
N ASP A 221 8.00 -13.77 -11.73
CA ASP A 221 8.51 -14.54 -12.88
C ASP A 221 7.38 -15.31 -13.60
N LEU A 222 6.23 -14.64 -13.74
CA LEU A 222 5.05 -15.08 -14.46
C LEU A 222 4.97 -14.34 -15.81
N GLU A 223 5.37 -15.02 -16.88
CA GLU A 223 5.39 -14.44 -18.22
C GLU A 223 3.97 -14.12 -18.71
N LEU A 224 3.74 -12.86 -19.08
CA LEU A 224 2.48 -12.36 -19.62
C LEU A 224 2.46 -12.47 -21.16
N PRO A 225 1.30 -12.78 -21.77
CA PRO A 225 1.14 -12.69 -23.22
C PRO A 225 1.22 -11.24 -23.70
N PRO A 226 1.21 -10.97 -25.02
CA PRO A 226 0.87 -9.65 -25.53
C PRO A 226 -0.47 -9.14 -24.95
N LEU A 227 -0.44 -7.93 -24.40
CA LEU A 227 -1.60 -7.31 -23.74
C LEU A 227 -2.07 -6.07 -24.50
N ARG A 228 -3.38 -5.86 -24.53
CA ARG A 228 -4.01 -4.61 -24.91
C ARG A 228 -5.00 -4.19 -23.84
N TYR A 229 -4.78 -3.03 -23.23
CA TYR A 229 -5.72 -2.43 -22.29
C TYR A 229 -6.56 -1.37 -22.99
N LEU A 230 -7.86 -1.41 -22.72
CA LEU A 230 -8.85 -0.45 -23.20
C LEU A 230 -9.64 0.08 -22.00
N HIS A 231 -9.80 1.40 -21.88
CA HIS A 231 -10.64 2.02 -20.86
C HIS A 231 -11.98 2.45 -21.45
N HIS A 232 -13.06 2.15 -20.73
CA HIS A 232 -14.42 2.55 -21.07
C HIS A 232 -15.08 3.16 -19.83
N THR A 233 -15.87 4.22 -20.00
CA THR A 233 -16.62 4.87 -18.91
C THR A 233 -17.99 4.24 -18.65
N ILE A 234 -18.36 3.21 -19.43
CA ILE A 234 -19.63 2.47 -19.35
C ILE A 234 -19.34 0.97 -19.33
N THR A 235 -20.24 0.17 -18.75
CA THR A 235 -20.05 -1.28 -18.53
C THR A 235 -20.40 -2.16 -19.74
N GLU A 236 -21.04 -1.63 -20.77
CA GLU A 236 -21.50 -2.41 -21.92
C GLU A 236 -20.37 -3.11 -22.71
N PRO A 237 -19.20 -2.49 -22.97
CA PRO A 237 -18.04 -3.18 -23.56
C PRO A 237 -17.50 -4.34 -22.71
N CYS A 238 -17.83 -4.37 -21.41
CA CYS A 238 -17.53 -5.45 -20.49
C CYS A 238 -18.76 -6.31 -20.19
N HIS A 239 -19.79 -6.31 -21.04
CA HIS A 239 -21.00 -7.11 -20.86
C HIS A 239 -21.72 -6.86 -19.52
N GLY A 240 -21.68 -5.63 -19.03
CA GLY A 240 -22.32 -5.22 -17.79
C GLY A 240 -21.46 -5.37 -16.53
N THR A 241 -20.23 -5.89 -16.63
CA THR A 241 -19.25 -5.91 -15.53
C THR A 241 -18.35 -4.68 -15.56
N ILE A 242 -17.49 -4.53 -14.53
CA ILE A 242 -16.52 -3.44 -14.43
C ILE A 242 -15.18 -3.75 -15.12
N GLY A 243 -14.95 -5.01 -15.48
CA GLY A 243 -13.74 -5.50 -16.13
C GLY A 243 -14.03 -6.75 -16.93
N SER A 244 -13.31 -6.94 -18.04
CA SER A 244 -13.37 -8.19 -18.79
C SER A 244 -12.06 -8.46 -19.53
N GLN A 245 -11.75 -9.74 -19.68
CA GLN A 245 -10.64 -10.20 -20.50
C GLN A 245 -11.13 -11.07 -21.66
N THR A 246 -10.53 -10.86 -22.84
CA THR A 246 -10.72 -11.71 -24.02
C THR A 246 -9.37 -12.04 -24.64
N HIS A 247 -9.22 -13.25 -25.15
CA HIS A 247 -8.00 -13.65 -25.87
C HIS A 247 -8.33 -13.94 -27.33
N THR A 248 -7.65 -13.28 -28.26
CA THR A 248 -7.88 -13.45 -29.71
C THR A 248 -6.56 -13.27 -30.47
N ASN A 249 -6.23 -14.23 -31.32
CA ASN A 249 -5.02 -14.21 -32.16
C ASN A 249 -3.72 -13.97 -31.37
N GLY A 250 -3.59 -14.59 -30.19
CA GLY A 250 -2.39 -14.46 -29.36
C GLY A 250 -2.28 -13.15 -28.57
N ILE A 251 -3.29 -12.28 -28.62
CA ILE A 251 -3.36 -11.04 -27.85
C ILE A 251 -4.49 -11.13 -26.84
N SER A 252 -4.18 -10.85 -25.58
CA SER A 252 -5.17 -10.69 -24.52
C SER A 252 -5.61 -9.22 -24.46
N THR A 253 -6.88 -8.96 -24.77
CA THR A 253 -7.51 -7.64 -24.62
C THR A 253 -8.22 -7.57 -23.28
N ILE A 254 -7.84 -6.60 -22.45
CA ILE A 254 -8.43 -6.30 -21.15
C ILE A 254 -9.22 -5.01 -21.30
N ASN A 255 -10.53 -5.09 -21.06
CA ASN A 255 -11.41 -3.93 -20.99
C ASN A 255 -11.62 -3.55 -19.53
N LEU A 256 -11.36 -2.29 -19.20
CA LEU A 256 -11.58 -1.71 -17.89
C LEU A 256 -12.77 -0.75 -18.02
N CYS A 257 -13.93 -1.16 -17.52
CA CYS A 257 -15.21 -0.46 -17.70
C CYS A 257 -15.67 0.21 -16.41
N MET A 258 -15.05 1.33 -16.05
CA MET A 258 -15.34 2.05 -14.81
C MET A 258 -15.19 3.57 -14.99
N SER A 259 -15.95 4.33 -14.20
CA SER A 259 -15.94 5.81 -14.22
C SER A 259 -15.22 6.44 -13.01
N VAL A 260 -14.90 5.65 -11.98
CA VAL A 260 -14.28 6.12 -10.73
C VAL A 260 -13.13 5.20 -10.37
N TYR A 261 -12.02 5.79 -9.91
CA TYR A 261 -10.84 5.07 -9.43
C TYR A 261 -10.83 5.01 -7.91
N ASN A 262 -10.60 3.82 -7.35
CA ASN A 262 -10.42 3.61 -5.92
C ASN A 262 -9.63 2.30 -5.70
N GLY A 263 -9.45 1.86 -4.45
CA GLY A 263 -8.74 0.60 -4.15
C GLY A 263 -9.26 -0.65 -4.87
N VAL A 264 -10.54 -0.68 -5.31
CA VAL A 264 -11.09 -1.78 -6.13
C VAL A 264 -10.51 -1.79 -7.54
N THR A 265 -10.16 -0.62 -8.08
CA THR A 265 -9.56 -0.50 -9.42
C THR A 265 -8.24 -1.24 -9.50
N GLU A 266 -7.38 -1.09 -8.49
CA GLU A 266 -6.06 -1.73 -8.47
C GLU A 266 -6.20 -3.25 -8.54
N VAL A 267 -7.11 -3.80 -7.72
CA VAL A 267 -7.36 -5.24 -7.67
C VAL A 267 -8.02 -5.72 -8.96
N LEU A 268 -8.94 -4.95 -9.55
CA LEU A 268 -9.54 -5.31 -10.82
C LEU A 268 -8.50 -5.38 -11.94
N VAL A 269 -7.61 -4.39 -12.05
CA VAL A 269 -6.54 -4.41 -13.06
C VAL A 269 -5.68 -5.67 -12.89
N LEU A 270 -5.33 -6.02 -11.66
CA LEU A 270 -4.57 -7.24 -11.38
C LEU A 270 -5.37 -8.51 -11.71
N HIS A 271 -6.66 -8.56 -11.38
CA HIS A 271 -7.58 -9.66 -11.65
C HIS A 271 -7.72 -9.93 -13.15
N GLU A 272 -8.00 -8.90 -13.95
CA GLU A 272 -8.13 -9.07 -15.40
C GLU A 272 -6.79 -9.41 -16.07
N THR A 273 -5.68 -8.95 -15.50
CA THR A 273 -4.33 -9.35 -15.93
C THR A 273 -4.06 -10.82 -15.61
N ALA A 274 -4.55 -11.32 -14.48
CA ALA A 274 -4.47 -12.71 -14.09
C ALA A 274 -5.27 -13.62 -15.04
N HIS A 275 -6.45 -13.19 -15.49
CA HIS A 275 -7.18 -13.88 -16.56
C HIS A 275 -6.35 -13.98 -17.84
N ALA A 276 -5.66 -12.90 -18.22
CA ALA A 276 -4.81 -12.90 -19.41
C ALA A 276 -3.63 -13.87 -19.28
N TRP A 277 -2.98 -13.92 -18.11
CA TRP A 277 -1.94 -14.89 -17.82
C TRP A 277 -2.46 -16.33 -17.88
N ALA A 278 -3.57 -16.60 -17.19
CA ALA A 278 -4.15 -17.95 -17.10
C ALA A 278 -4.57 -18.49 -18.47
N ALA A 279 -5.19 -17.65 -19.30
CA ALA A 279 -5.58 -18.01 -20.66
C ALA A 279 -4.38 -18.39 -21.56
N HIS A 280 -3.19 -17.88 -21.25
CA HIS A 280 -1.97 -18.11 -22.04
C HIS A 280 -1.10 -19.25 -21.49
N SER A 281 -0.86 -19.25 -20.19
CA SER A 281 0.22 -20.01 -19.56
C SER A 281 -0.27 -21.24 -18.80
N LEU A 282 -1.56 -21.32 -18.46
CA LEU A 282 -2.07 -22.37 -17.59
C LEU A 282 -2.49 -23.62 -18.41
N ALA A 283 -1.66 -24.64 -18.34
CA ALA A 283 -1.91 -25.93 -18.99
C ALA A 283 -3.14 -26.67 -18.43
N GLU A 284 -3.82 -27.44 -19.27
CA GLU A 284 -5.08 -28.13 -18.94
C GLU A 284 -4.94 -29.12 -17.75
N ASP A 285 -3.77 -29.74 -17.59
CA ASP A 285 -3.49 -30.64 -16.47
C ASP A 285 -3.43 -29.89 -15.13
N ARG A 286 -2.83 -28.70 -15.09
CA ARG A 286 -2.88 -27.81 -13.92
C ARG A 286 -4.28 -27.30 -13.64
N GLN A 287 -5.07 -26.98 -14.68
CA GLN A 287 -6.49 -26.62 -14.52
C GLN A 287 -7.28 -27.77 -13.89
N ALA A 288 -7.05 -29.00 -14.34
CA ALA A 288 -7.69 -30.19 -13.78
C ALA A 288 -7.29 -30.43 -12.32
N ALA A 289 -5.99 -30.35 -12.01
CA ALA A 289 -5.49 -30.51 -10.65
C ALA A 289 -6.04 -29.43 -9.70
N PHE A 290 -6.14 -28.18 -10.17
CA PHE A 290 -6.70 -27.10 -9.37
C PHE A 290 -8.19 -27.27 -9.13
N LYS A 291 -8.97 -27.74 -10.13
CA LYS A 291 -10.37 -28.11 -9.92
C LYS A 291 -10.53 -29.23 -8.90
N GLU A 292 -9.67 -30.25 -8.95
CA GLU A 292 -9.67 -31.34 -7.99
C GLU A 292 -9.38 -30.84 -6.58
N LEU A 293 -8.35 -29.99 -6.42
CA LEU A 293 -8.01 -29.34 -5.15
C LEU A 293 -9.22 -28.59 -4.56
N ARG A 294 -9.99 -27.92 -5.41
CA ARG A 294 -11.13 -27.09 -5.00
C ARG A 294 -12.46 -27.86 -4.93
N GLY A 295 -12.50 -29.10 -5.40
CA GLY A 295 -13.72 -29.90 -5.48
C GLY A 295 -14.77 -29.37 -6.48
N TRP A 296 -14.33 -28.71 -7.56
CA TRP A 296 -15.24 -28.11 -8.55
C TRP A 296 -15.29 -28.87 -9.87
N GLU A 297 -16.46 -28.81 -10.52
CA GLU A 297 -16.69 -29.50 -11.80
C GLU A 297 -16.36 -28.61 -13.01
N HIS A 298 -16.53 -27.29 -12.89
CA HIS A 298 -16.52 -26.38 -14.03
C HIS A 298 -15.30 -25.45 -14.06
N TRP A 299 -14.60 -25.43 -15.20
CA TRP A 299 -13.50 -24.48 -15.41
C TRP A 299 -14.01 -23.11 -15.84
N ARG A 300 -14.91 -23.09 -16.83
CA ARG A 300 -15.55 -21.88 -17.36
C ARG A 300 -16.97 -22.20 -17.81
N ASN A 301 -17.94 -22.08 -16.92
CA ASN A 301 -19.35 -22.27 -17.22
C ASN A 301 -20.24 -21.42 -16.31
N TYR A 302 -20.52 -20.19 -16.71
CA TYR A 302 -21.33 -19.25 -15.93
C TYR A 302 -22.83 -19.55 -15.96
N GLU A 303 -23.29 -20.52 -16.77
CA GLU A 303 -24.68 -20.99 -16.74
C GLU A 303 -24.90 -22.08 -15.69
N ALA A 304 -23.87 -22.91 -15.44
CA ALA A 304 -23.94 -24.04 -14.51
C ALA A 304 -23.28 -23.81 -13.15
N ALA A 305 -22.30 -22.90 -13.08
CA ALA A 305 -21.63 -22.53 -11.85
C ALA A 305 -21.85 -21.05 -11.54
N SER A 306 -21.97 -20.74 -10.26
CA SER A 306 -21.86 -19.36 -9.81
C SER A 306 -20.46 -18.82 -10.11
N TRP A 307 -20.32 -17.49 -10.15
CA TRP A 307 -19.04 -16.84 -10.43
C TRP A 307 -17.89 -17.34 -9.54
N HIS A 308 -18.16 -17.59 -8.25
CA HIS A 308 -17.14 -18.02 -7.29
C HIS A 308 -16.79 -19.52 -7.37
N GLU A 309 -17.58 -20.32 -8.09
CA GLU A 309 -17.28 -21.73 -8.37
C GLU A 309 -16.65 -21.91 -9.75
N ASN A 310 -16.43 -20.81 -10.48
CA ASN A 310 -15.88 -20.83 -11.81
C ASN A 310 -14.36 -20.83 -11.75
N GLY A 311 -13.73 -21.91 -12.22
CA GLY A 311 -12.28 -22.10 -12.17
C GLY A 311 -11.47 -20.91 -12.70
N THR A 312 -11.91 -20.25 -13.80
CA THR A 312 -11.18 -19.08 -14.33
C THR A 312 -11.14 -17.91 -13.37
N GLU A 313 -12.26 -17.61 -12.69
CA GLU A 313 -12.32 -16.50 -11.72
C GLU A 313 -11.49 -16.79 -10.48
N GLN A 314 -11.49 -18.05 -10.07
CA GLN A 314 -10.76 -18.49 -8.89
C GLN A 314 -9.25 -18.45 -9.14
N VAL A 315 -8.78 -18.84 -10.32
CA VAL A 315 -7.38 -18.62 -10.70
C VAL A 315 -6.99 -17.15 -10.57
N ALA A 316 -7.82 -16.24 -11.08
CA ALA A 316 -7.55 -14.81 -11.02
C ALA A 316 -7.45 -14.31 -9.57
N GLU A 317 -8.38 -14.71 -8.70
CA GLU A 317 -8.36 -14.35 -7.28
C GLU A 317 -7.15 -14.93 -6.53
N PHE A 318 -6.76 -16.19 -6.80
CA PHE A 318 -5.56 -16.79 -6.22
C PHE A 318 -4.30 -16.04 -6.64
N LEU A 319 -4.18 -15.67 -7.93
CA LEU A 319 -3.08 -14.86 -8.44
C LEU A 319 -3.06 -13.48 -7.78
N VAL A 320 -4.21 -12.81 -7.67
CA VAL A 320 -4.34 -11.54 -6.96
C VAL A 320 -3.84 -11.67 -5.51
N TRP A 321 -4.28 -12.69 -4.77
CA TRP A 321 -3.82 -12.94 -3.40
C TRP A 321 -2.31 -13.17 -3.32
N GLY A 322 -1.75 -14.02 -4.18
CA GLY A 322 -0.32 -14.37 -4.12
C GLY A 322 0.60 -13.24 -4.58
N LEU A 323 0.09 -12.33 -5.44
CA LEU A 323 0.83 -11.21 -5.99
C LEU A 323 0.66 -9.90 -5.21
N LEU A 324 -0.35 -9.76 -4.36
CA LEU A 324 -0.56 -8.55 -3.54
C LEU A 324 0.24 -8.59 -2.23
N ASP A 325 0.85 -7.46 -1.87
CA ASP A 325 1.68 -7.30 -0.67
C ASP A 325 0.91 -6.91 0.59
N ARG A 326 -0.43 -6.92 0.53
CA ARG A 326 -1.31 -6.41 1.59
C ARG A 326 -2.62 -7.18 1.65
N PRO A 327 -3.30 -7.20 2.81
CA PRO A 327 -4.61 -7.83 2.92
C PRO A 327 -5.60 -7.17 1.96
N TYR A 328 -6.15 -7.98 1.08
CA TYR A 328 -7.33 -7.65 0.29
C TYR A 328 -8.47 -8.53 0.79
N SER A 329 -9.63 -7.95 1.02
CA SER A 329 -10.83 -8.74 1.25
C SER A 329 -11.15 -9.44 -0.05
N MET A 330 -10.65 -10.66 -0.25
CA MET A 330 -11.04 -11.52 -1.37
C MET A 330 -12.55 -11.64 -1.31
N ILE A 331 -13.26 -10.92 -2.18
CA ILE A 331 -14.66 -10.58 -1.93
C ILE A 331 -15.51 -11.87 -1.91
N ARG A 332 -15.03 -12.99 -2.49
CA ARG A 332 -15.90 -14.11 -2.86
C ARG A 332 -15.28 -15.51 -2.86
N MET A 333 -14.09 -15.74 -2.31
CA MET A 333 -13.55 -17.10 -2.26
C MET A 333 -13.96 -17.83 -0.97
N TYR A 334 -14.89 -18.78 -1.08
CA TYR A 334 -15.20 -19.69 0.03
C TYR A 334 -14.05 -20.68 0.25
N HIS A 335 -13.82 -21.09 1.49
CA HIS A 335 -12.80 -22.08 1.85
C HIS A 335 -11.42 -21.68 1.33
N SER A 336 -10.86 -20.64 1.94
CA SER A 336 -9.63 -19.97 1.49
C SER A 336 -8.68 -19.82 2.66
N GLY A 337 -8.44 -20.90 3.41
CA GLY A 337 -7.40 -20.86 4.45
C GLY A 337 -6.04 -20.53 3.84
N CYS A 338 -5.15 -19.89 4.58
CA CYS A 338 -3.86 -19.46 4.02
C CYS A 338 -3.05 -20.61 3.41
N ASP A 339 -3.11 -21.81 3.99
CA ASP A 339 -2.44 -22.99 3.44
C ASP A 339 -3.08 -23.45 2.12
N GLU A 340 -4.40 -23.30 1.96
CA GLU A 340 -5.11 -23.63 0.72
C GLU A 340 -4.79 -22.61 -0.37
N LEU A 341 -4.69 -21.33 -0.01
CA LEU A 341 -4.29 -20.23 -0.89
C LEU A 341 -2.87 -20.42 -1.41
N GLU A 342 -1.93 -20.70 -0.51
CA GLU A 342 -0.53 -20.97 -0.86
C GLU A 342 -0.42 -22.18 -1.77
N LEU A 343 -1.02 -23.31 -1.38
CA LEU A 343 -1.00 -24.53 -2.17
C LEU A 343 -1.63 -24.33 -3.57
N GLY A 344 -2.75 -23.62 -3.65
CA GLY A 344 -3.39 -23.37 -4.94
C GLY A 344 -2.58 -22.42 -5.82
N PHE A 345 -1.95 -21.39 -5.27
CA PHE A 345 -1.05 -20.51 -6.02
C PHE A 345 0.15 -21.29 -6.57
N GLU A 346 0.79 -22.11 -5.73
CA GLU A 346 1.90 -22.97 -6.14
C GLU A 346 1.48 -23.99 -7.20
N LEU A 347 0.31 -24.59 -7.07
CA LEU A 347 -0.22 -25.53 -8.05
C LEU A 347 -0.45 -24.87 -9.43
N LEU A 348 -0.99 -23.66 -9.44
CA LEU A 348 -1.28 -22.93 -10.67
C LEU A 348 0.00 -22.44 -11.35
N THR A 349 0.89 -21.82 -10.59
CA THR A 349 2.05 -21.11 -11.12
C THR A 349 3.31 -21.97 -11.19
N GLY A 350 3.45 -22.97 -10.32
CA GLY A 350 4.69 -23.70 -10.06
C GLY A 350 5.71 -22.91 -9.22
N ARG A 351 5.26 -21.84 -8.54
CA ARG A 351 6.11 -20.92 -7.76
C ARG A 351 5.44 -20.57 -6.43
N PRO A 352 6.21 -20.25 -5.37
CA PRO A 352 5.63 -19.70 -4.16
C PRO A 352 4.99 -18.32 -4.44
N PRO A 353 3.99 -17.89 -3.64
CA PRO A 353 3.44 -16.54 -3.75
C PRO A 353 4.54 -15.49 -3.57
N LEU A 354 4.44 -14.39 -4.32
CA LEU A 354 5.40 -13.28 -4.22
C LEU A 354 5.34 -12.63 -2.83
N HIS A 355 4.14 -12.53 -2.28
CA HIS A 355 3.91 -11.96 -0.96
C HIS A 355 3.06 -12.89 -0.08
N GLY A 356 1.88 -13.32 -0.55
CA GLY A 356 1.07 -14.36 0.10
C GLY A 356 0.71 -14.02 1.56
N PHE A 357 0.00 -12.91 1.77
CA PHE A 357 -0.26 -12.37 3.12
C PHE A 357 -1.02 -13.39 4.00
N ARG A 358 -0.38 -13.84 5.10
CA ARG A 358 -0.90 -14.92 5.97
C ARG A 358 -1.67 -14.44 7.20
N ASP A 359 -1.65 -13.15 7.53
CA ASP A 359 -2.31 -12.68 8.76
C ASP A 359 -3.83 -12.53 8.59
N LYS A 360 -4.33 -12.52 7.34
CA LYS A 360 -5.76 -12.45 7.01
C LYS A 360 -6.09 -13.25 5.75
N CYS A 361 -6.41 -14.52 5.98
CA CYS A 361 -7.20 -15.38 5.10
C CYS A 361 -8.45 -15.79 5.92
#